data_AF-A0A3M6W1P2-F1
#
_entry.id   AF-A0A3M6W1P2-F1
#
_cell.length_a   1.000
_cell.length_b   1.000
_cell.length_c   1.000
_cell.angle_alpha   90.00
_cell.angle_beta   90.00
_cell.angle_gamma   90.00
#
_symmetry.space_group_name_H-M   'P 1'
#
loop_
_entity.id
_entity.type
_entity.pdbx_description
1 polymer ?
#
loop_
_entity_poly.entity_id
_entity_poly.type
_entity_poly.pdbx_seq_one_letter_code
_entity_poly.pdbx_strand_id
1 'polypeptide(L)'
;MGEKSTAGNMARKLEFGDLETEIKAAIVEKVLRPTDLKSLCLVNKQLHELAVKPLYRNVSLDLGSGHDNRLAGFLSPKNVGLKHVRQVRLYLANIRDRCNQKRQADFATQMLLEFLPEDVLEEFRWVRMSSDPDLWCPWESFPAESLKLLYSRQRRMKWLEVMSLDRDVLPDLKQSPKLQTDLFCNARKLALYPENRQTLELSRFFVEKTSERLEELIVHCNFDSPDPRDHGPSAPNVIDPRELNDSATGPGLVTRTIFADMLPFDKCTPFPKLKSLRLHRISLRYSADTWCKIINFHDIEQLRIYNCPGADSLLGQLSRANHLPRQLKALELQHKDNAENECLLALEGFLCLVSGLQDLVIDMENIKTLPNAAGIVRHGKTLELLNVHGSQDCGILAMTTPSGGTDAEELVWNIDEISKICKSCTKLEQLSCAWPQTSLVRSPTTEWKAWENALGYLKDLVTLHISTFPGGRQTHSSSTQSLPRCVYEQLLSGLATSMFDVACTTSNKTSIDSSSPGDSADLPSTTLDNDTRHLTGSPKLRLIAFGISDKIYEREDSRNQLLYLRSTCQDALGKDAIHATPIGWCLRQFVEPRSEVLDFVMHRETLVPCREAVAGGVRGAWGDEDDFEIA
;
A
#
# COMPACT_ATOMS: atom_id res chain seq x y z
N MET A 1 -11.37 72.06 -18.93
CA MET A 1 -10.55 71.49 -17.83
C MET A 1 -11.30 70.29 -17.31
N GLY A 2 -10.90 69.09 -17.75
CA GLY A 2 -11.48 67.83 -17.29
C GLY A 2 -10.61 67.26 -16.19
N GLU A 3 -11.15 67.16 -14.99
CA GLU A 3 -10.52 66.44 -13.88
C GLU A 3 -10.67 64.93 -14.13
N LYS A 4 -9.54 64.29 -14.46
CA LYS A 4 -9.40 62.84 -14.45
C LYS A 4 -9.32 62.37 -13.00
N SER A 5 -10.41 61.79 -12.51
CA SER A 5 -10.42 60.97 -11.29
C SER A 5 -9.65 59.67 -11.56
N THR A 6 -8.42 59.58 -11.06
CA THR A 6 -7.64 58.35 -10.93
C THR A 6 -8.18 57.53 -9.77
N ALA A 7 -9.18 56.68 -10.01
CA ALA A 7 -9.54 55.61 -9.09
C ALA A 7 -8.53 54.46 -9.26
N GLY A 8 -7.76 54.20 -8.21
CA GLY A 8 -6.83 53.07 -8.15
C GLY A 8 -7.57 51.74 -8.28
N ASN A 9 -7.10 50.88 -9.17
CA ASN A 9 -7.50 49.48 -9.27
C ASN A 9 -7.13 48.74 -7.97
N MET A 10 -8.05 48.68 -7.00
CA MET A 10 -8.03 47.59 -6.03
C MET A 10 -8.38 46.31 -6.78
N ALA A 11 -7.46 45.36 -6.83
CA ALA A 11 -7.73 44.04 -7.39
C ALA A 11 -8.94 43.42 -6.68
N ARG A 12 -10.05 43.26 -7.40
CA ARG A 12 -11.28 42.63 -6.88
C ARG A 12 -10.93 41.24 -6.38
N LYS A 13 -11.28 40.93 -5.12
CA LYS A 13 -11.14 39.58 -4.56
C LYS A 13 -12.05 38.66 -5.36
N LEU A 14 -11.47 37.75 -6.14
CA LEU A 14 -12.21 36.80 -6.95
C LEU A 14 -13.00 35.87 -6.04
N GLU A 15 -14.30 35.73 -6.28
CA GLU A 15 -15.12 34.73 -5.62
C GLU A 15 -15.04 33.40 -6.38
N PHE A 16 -15.42 32.29 -5.73
CA PHE A 16 -15.42 30.98 -6.40
C PHE A 16 -16.24 31.01 -7.70
N GLY A 17 -17.34 31.78 -7.74
CA GLY A 17 -18.17 31.96 -8.93
C GLY A 17 -17.43 32.56 -10.12
N ASP A 18 -16.44 33.43 -9.87
CA ASP A 18 -15.67 34.15 -10.89
C ASP A 18 -14.56 33.27 -11.53
N LEU A 19 -14.25 32.11 -10.93
CA LEU A 19 -13.22 31.21 -11.44
C LEU A 19 -13.65 30.50 -12.73
N GLU A 20 -12.69 30.27 -13.62
CA GLU A 20 -12.89 29.43 -14.81
C GLU A 20 -13.24 27.99 -14.43
N THR A 21 -13.99 27.33 -15.30
CA THR A 21 -14.50 25.97 -15.06
C THR A 21 -13.38 24.96 -14.83
N GLU A 22 -12.23 25.11 -15.49
CA GLU A 22 -11.06 24.23 -15.31
C GLU A 22 -10.46 24.36 -13.90
N ILE A 23 -10.33 25.58 -13.40
CA ILE A 23 -9.84 25.85 -12.03
C ILE A 23 -10.83 25.30 -11.00
N LYS A 24 -12.14 25.52 -11.21
CA LYS A 24 -13.19 24.94 -10.36
C LYS A 24 -13.13 23.42 -10.36
N ALA A 25 -12.93 22.79 -11.52
CA ALA A 25 -12.78 21.34 -11.63
C ALA A 25 -11.58 20.84 -10.83
N ALA A 26 -10.42 21.50 -10.98
CA ALA A 26 -9.21 21.16 -10.24
C ALA A 26 -9.39 21.30 -8.72
N ILE A 27 -10.17 22.29 -8.25
CA ILE A 27 -10.52 22.43 -6.82
C ILE A 27 -11.43 21.28 -6.37
N VAL A 28 -12.48 20.96 -7.14
CA VAL A 28 -13.43 19.89 -6.81
C VAL A 28 -12.74 18.52 -6.79
N GLU A 29 -11.77 18.28 -7.66
CA GLU A 29 -10.94 17.05 -7.65
C GLU A 29 -10.11 16.88 -6.37
N LYS A 30 -9.88 17.95 -5.58
CA LYS A 30 -9.23 17.86 -4.27
C LYS A 30 -10.17 17.47 -3.13
N VAL A 31 -11.47 17.37 -3.39
CA VAL A 31 -12.45 16.91 -2.40
C VAL A 31 -12.53 15.39 -2.44
N LEU A 32 -11.98 14.75 -1.42
CA LEU A 32 -11.72 13.31 -1.41
C LEU A 32 -12.91 12.49 -0.95
N ARG A 33 -13.69 13.02 0.01
CA ARG A 33 -14.74 12.26 0.67
C ARG A 33 -16.00 12.19 -0.21
N PRO A 34 -16.53 11.00 -0.52
CA PRO A 34 -17.74 10.86 -1.33
C PRO A 34 -18.96 11.59 -0.77
N THR A 35 -19.09 11.70 0.56
CA THR A 35 -20.18 12.46 1.19
C THR A 35 -20.10 13.96 0.94
N ASP A 36 -18.88 14.48 0.84
CA ASP A 36 -18.63 15.91 0.62
C ASP A 36 -18.84 16.24 -0.86
N LEU A 37 -18.38 15.37 -1.77
CA LEU A 37 -18.72 15.42 -3.18
C LEU A 37 -20.23 15.35 -3.42
N LYS A 38 -20.93 14.44 -2.72
CA LYS A 38 -22.40 14.36 -2.77
C LYS A 38 -23.03 15.68 -2.29
N SER A 39 -22.52 16.27 -1.22
CA SER A 39 -23.01 17.55 -0.70
C SER A 39 -22.78 18.69 -1.71
N LEU A 40 -21.60 18.72 -2.36
CA LEU A 40 -21.29 19.67 -3.43
C LEU A 40 -22.23 19.52 -4.62
N CYS A 41 -22.59 18.30 -4.99
CA CYS A 41 -23.57 18.05 -6.05
C CYS A 41 -24.95 18.68 -5.75
N LEU A 42 -25.29 18.89 -4.47
CA LEU A 42 -26.57 19.46 -4.05
C LEU A 42 -26.55 20.99 -3.97
N VAL A 43 -25.39 21.63 -4.06
CA VAL A 43 -25.27 23.10 -3.92
C VAL A 43 -25.85 23.83 -5.12
N ASN A 44 -25.42 23.49 -6.34
CA ASN A 44 -25.95 24.07 -7.58
C ASN A 44 -25.63 23.20 -8.80
N LYS A 45 -26.23 23.52 -9.96
CA LYS A 45 -26.06 22.75 -11.22
C LYS A 45 -24.61 22.70 -11.72
N GLN A 46 -23.85 23.78 -11.60
CA GLN A 46 -22.45 23.82 -12.04
C GLN A 46 -21.58 22.88 -11.20
N LEU A 47 -21.73 22.93 -9.87
CA LEU A 47 -21.01 22.05 -8.94
C LEU A 47 -21.46 20.60 -9.08
N HIS A 48 -22.73 20.35 -9.39
CA HIS A 48 -23.22 19.02 -9.75
C HIS A 48 -22.46 18.45 -10.96
N GLU A 49 -22.33 19.20 -12.06
CA GLU A 49 -21.61 18.73 -13.25
C GLU A 49 -20.12 18.48 -13.01
N LEU A 50 -19.50 19.26 -12.12
CA LEU A 50 -18.10 19.12 -11.76
C LEU A 50 -17.86 17.94 -10.80
N ALA A 51 -18.64 17.83 -9.73
CA ALA A 51 -18.44 16.86 -8.65
C ALA A 51 -18.93 15.45 -9.00
N VAL A 52 -19.88 15.29 -9.92
CA VAL A 52 -20.32 13.96 -10.39
C VAL A 52 -19.16 13.18 -11.02
N LYS A 53 -18.21 13.85 -11.69
CA LYS A 53 -17.06 13.19 -12.33
C LYS A 53 -16.17 12.43 -11.34
N PRO A 54 -15.54 13.08 -10.34
CA PRO A 54 -14.73 12.37 -9.35
C PRO A 54 -15.56 11.43 -8.48
N LEU A 55 -16.83 11.75 -8.18
CA LEU A 55 -17.72 10.90 -7.38
C LEU A 55 -17.97 9.52 -8.04
N TYR A 56 -18.11 9.48 -9.36
CA TYR A 56 -18.39 8.25 -10.11
C TYR A 56 -17.15 7.59 -10.72
N ARG A 57 -15.99 8.24 -10.65
CA ARG A 57 -14.77 7.78 -11.32
C ARG A 57 -14.40 6.35 -10.94
N ASN A 58 -14.47 6.05 -9.64
CA ASN A 58 -14.08 4.77 -9.06
C ASN A 58 -15.29 4.14 -8.36
N VAL A 59 -15.73 2.99 -8.84
CA VAL A 59 -16.90 2.28 -8.33
C VAL A 59 -16.44 0.94 -7.75
N SER A 60 -16.61 0.79 -6.43
CA SER A 60 -16.30 -0.45 -5.72
C SER A 60 -17.60 -1.05 -5.16
N LEU A 61 -17.90 -2.31 -5.44
CA LEU A 61 -19.18 -2.95 -5.12
C LEU A 61 -18.98 -4.29 -4.43
N ASP A 62 -19.74 -4.54 -3.35
CA ASP A 62 -19.83 -5.86 -2.72
C ASP A 62 -21.06 -6.59 -3.27
N LEU A 63 -20.82 -7.69 -3.97
CA LEU A 63 -21.81 -8.47 -4.70
C LEU A 63 -22.10 -9.81 -4.00
N GLY A 64 -23.30 -10.33 -4.27
CA GLY A 64 -23.78 -11.58 -3.69
C GLY A 64 -24.46 -11.38 -2.35
N SER A 65 -25.00 -10.18 -2.08
CA SER A 65 -25.75 -9.88 -0.85
C SER A 65 -27.13 -9.32 -1.17
N GLY A 66 -28.04 -9.25 -0.19
CA GLY A 66 -29.36 -8.62 -0.38
C GLY A 66 -29.32 -7.15 -0.84
N HIS A 67 -28.16 -6.49 -0.75
CA HIS A 67 -27.95 -5.13 -1.26
C HIS A 67 -27.85 -5.03 -2.78
N ASP A 68 -27.66 -6.14 -3.50
CA ASP A 68 -27.54 -6.16 -4.96
C ASP A 68 -28.80 -5.60 -5.65
N ASN A 69 -29.96 -5.68 -4.99
CA ASN A 69 -31.22 -5.05 -5.45
C ASN A 69 -31.11 -3.54 -5.67
N ARG A 70 -30.16 -2.86 -5.00
CA ARG A 70 -29.92 -1.42 -5.15
C ARG A 70 -29.20 -1.09 -6.46
N LEU A 71 -28.56 -2.06 -7.10
CA LEU A 71 -27.86 -1.86 -8.38
C LEU A 71 -28.81 -1.41 -9.48
N ALA A 72 -30.07 -1.87 -9.49
CA ALA A 72 -31.04 -1.44 -10.50
C ALA A 72 -31.26 0.08 -10.52
N GLY A 73 -31.26 0.72 -9.35
CA GLY A 73 -31.34 2.18 -9.23
C GLY A 73 -30.06 2.87 -9.71
N PHE A 74 -28.90 2.30 -9.35
CA PHE A 74 -27.58 2.80 -9.77
C PHE A 74 -27.40 2.72 -11.29
N LEU A 75 -27.78 1.60 -11.91
CA LEU A 75 -27.67 1.31 -13.34
C LEU A 75 -28.80 1.92 -14.18
N SER A 76 -29.64 2.76 -13.58
CA SER A 76 -30.69 3.45 -14.31
C SER A 76 -30.10 4.29 -15.45
N PRO A 77 -30.67 4.27 -16.66
CA PRO A 77 -30.26 5.17 -17.75
C PRO A 77 -30.38 6.66 -17.40
N LYS A 78 -31.18 7.01 -16.38
CA LYS A 78 -31.31 8.36 -15.84
C LYS A 78 -30.09 8.79 -15.02
N ASN A 79 -29.24 7.87 -14.62
CA ASN A 79 -28.03 8.16 -13.87
C ASN A 79 -26.94 8.72 -14.79
N VAL A 80 -26.82 10.05 -14.79
CA VAL A 80 -25.82 10.78 -15.59
C VAL A 80 -24.38 10.48 -15.17
N GLY A 81 -24.16 9.89 -13.99
CA GLY A 81 -22.85 9.51 -13.47
C GLY A 81 -22.21 8.33 -14.20
N LEU A 82 -23.00 7.44 -14.81
CA LEU A 82 -22.49 6.19 -15.41
C LEU A 82 -21.43 6.41 -16.50
N LYS A 83 -21.52 7.51 -17.26
CA LYS A 83 -20.53 7.86 -18.30
C LYS A 83 -19.16 8.27 -17.73
N HIS A 84 -19.10 8.58 -16.45
CA HIS A 84 -17.89 9.00 -15.74
C HIS A 84 -17.18 7.85 -15.01
N VAL A 85 -17.77 6.66 -14.99
CA VAL A 85 -17.13 5.46 -14.43
C VAL A 85 -15.90 5.11 -15.26
N ARG A 86 -14.75 4.97 -14.59
CA ARG A 86 -13.46 4.59 -15.21
C ARG A 86 -12.90 3.31 -14.60
N GLN A 87 -13.07 3.13 -13.31
CA GLN A 87 -12.58 1.96 -12.58
C GLN A 87 -13.76 1.25 -11.91
N VAL A 88 -13.85 -0.07 -12.13
CA VAL A 88 -14.82 -0.93 -11.43
C VAL A 88 -14.05 -1.99 -10.66
N ARG A 89 -14.31 -2.08 -9.36
CA ARG A 89 -13.80 -3.13 -8.48
C ARG A 89 -14.96 -3.88 -7.87
N LEU A 90 -15.06 -5.16 -8.14
CA LEU A 90 -16.11 -6.02 -7.62
C LEU A 90 -15.53 -6.89 -6.50
N TYR A 91 -16.27 -7.04 -5.43
CA TYR A 91 -15.91 -7.85 -4.28
C TYR A 91 -17.02 -8.84 -3.98
N LEU A 92 -16.70 -10.02 -3.48
CA LEU A 92 -17.71 -10.90 -2.89
C LEU A 92 -18.07 -10.39 -1.50
N ALA A 93 -19.35 -10.14 -1.23
CA ALA A 93 -19.80 -9.61 0.05
C ALA A 93 -19.48 -10.54 1.24
N ASN A 94 -19.10 -9.98 2.39
CA ASN A 94 -18.90 -10.82 3.58
C ASN A 94 -20.25 -11.10 4.26
N ILE A 95 -20.91 -12.21 3.90
CA ILE A 95 -22.20 -12.64 4.46
C ILE A 95 -22.09 -13.98 5.21
N ARG A 96 -22.92 -14.14 6.26
CA ARG A 96 -22.94 -15.35 7.10
C ARG A 96 -23.38 -16.59 6.33
N ASP A 97 -24.43 -16.45 5.52
CA ASP A 97 -24.94 -17.51 4.66
C ASP A 97 -24.36 -17.33 3.25
N ARG A 98 -23.42 -18.19 2.87
CA ARG A 98 -22.76 -18.16 1.56
C ARG A 98 -23.49 -19.00 0.50
N CYS A 99 -24.61 -19.64 0.85
CA CYS A 99 -25.40 -20.41 -0.10
C CYS A 99 -25.90 -19.50 -1.23
N ASN A 100 -25.65 -19.88 -2.49
CA ASN A 100 -25.98 -19.12 -3.71
C ASN A 100 -25.29 -17.75 -3.88
N GLN A 101 -24.44 -17.31 -2.95
CA GLN A 101 -23.75 -16.02 -3.02
C GLN A 101 -23.07 -15.80 -4.38
N LYS A 102 -22.31 -16.80 -4.84
CA LYS A 102 -21.58 -16.74 -6.11
C LYS A 102 -22.52 -16.50 -7.29
N ARG A 103 -23.59 -17.30 -7.40
CA ARG A 103 -24.58 -17.17 -8.49
C ARG A 103 -25.22 -15.78 -8.50
N GLN A 104 -25.52 -15.25 -7.32
CA GLN A 104 -26.08 -13.92 -7.19
C GLN A 104 -25.06 -12.84 -7.61
N ALA A 105 -23.80 -12.98 -7.22
CA ALA A 105 -22.72 -12.08 -7.62
C ALA A 105 -22.44 -12.14 -9.14
N ASP A 106 -22.50 -13.34 -9.74
CA ASP A 106 -22.34 -13.54 -11.18
C ASP A 106 -23.47 -12.83 -11.95
N PHE A 107 -24.73 -12.98 -11.49
CA PHE A 107 -25.87 -12.29 -12.07
C PHE A 107 -25.75 -10.76 -11.95
N ALA A 108 -25.36 -10.26 -10.77
CA ALA A 108 -25.15 -8.84 -10.54
C ALA A 108 -24.02 -8.28 -11.41
N THR A 109 -22.94 -9.05 -11.61
CA THR A 109 -21.82 -8.71 -12.49
C THR A 109 -22.28 -8.60 -13.94
N GLN A 110 -23.03 -9.59 -14.43
CA GLN A 110 -23.56 -9.55 -15.80
C GLN A 110 -24.47 -8.34 -16.00
N MET A 111 -25.41 -8.08 -15.09
CA MET A 111 -26.28 -6.91 -15.13
C MET A 111 -25.46 -5.60 -15.17
N LEU A 112 -24.42 -5.48 -14.34
CA LEU A 112 -23.54 -4.32 -14.35
C LEU A 112 -22.88 -4.12 -15.72
N LEU A 113 -22.30 -5.17 -16.30
CA LEU A 113 -21.62 -5.11 -17.60
C LEU A 113 -22.60 -4.83 -18.76
N GLU A 114 -23.83 -5.32 -18.67
CA GLU A 114 -24.88 -5.06 -19.65
C GLU A 114 -25.37 -3.61 -19.61
N PHE A 115 -25.50 -2.99 -18.44
CA PHE A 115 -26.04 -1.63 -18.32
C PHE A 115 -24.99 -0.51 -18.23
N LEU A 116 -23.71 -0.84 -18.05
CA LEU A 116 -22.63 0.13 -18.16
C LEU A 116 -22.53 0.67 -19.61
N PRO A 117 -22.31 1.99 -19.79
CA PRO A 117 -22.06 2.54 -21.11
C PRO A 117 -20.83 1.90 -21.76
N GLU A 118 -20.83 1.75 -23.08
CA GLU A 118 -19.69 1.16 -23.81
C GLU A 118 -18.46 2.06 -23.74
N ASP A 119 -17.28 1.42 -23.74
CA ASP A 119 -15.98 2.07 -23.87
C ASP A 119 -15.70 3.19 -22.85
N VAL A 120 -16.23 3.05 -21.63
CA VAL A 120 -15.98 3.98 -20.51
C VAL A 120 -14.94 3.47 -19.53
N LEU A 121 -14.77 2.15 -19.41
CA LEU A 121 -13.85 1.57 -18.44
C LEU A 121 -12.39 1.65 -18.91
N GLU A 122 -11.53 2.08 -17.99
CA GLU A 122 -10.07 2.01 -18.10
C GLU A 122 -9.52 0.80 -17.31
N GLU A 123 -10.23 0.37 -16.26
CA GLU A 123 -9.83 -0.71 -15.35
C GLU A 123 -11.06 -1.47 -14.86
N PHE A 124 -10.96 -2.79 -14.82
CA PHE A 124 -11.93 -3.69 -14.21
C PHE A 124 -11.18 -4.72 -13.36
N ARG A 125 -11.63 -4.92 -12.12
CA ARG A 125 -11.13 -5.97 -11.22
C ARG A 125 -12.28 -6.67 -10.51
N TRP A 126 -12.14 -7.96 -10.24
CA TRP A 126 -13.12 -8.78 -9.53
C TRP A 126 -12.50 -9.46 -8.26
N VAL A 127 -12.13 -8.64 -7.30
CA VAL A 127 -11.37 -9.06 -6.11
C VAL A 127 -12.13 -10.05 -5.20
N ARG A 128 -11.61 -11.27 -4.98
CA ARG A 128 -11.98 -12.15 -3.85
C ARG A 128 -11.26 -11.73 -2.56
N MET A 129 -11.98 -11.76 -1.45
CA MET A 129 -11.40 -11.68 -0.10
C MET A 129 -10.76 -13.02 0.29
N SER A 130 -9.46 -13.02 0.57
CA SER A 130 -8.79 -14.12 1.28
C SER A 130 -8.45 -13.64 2.69
N SER A 131 -8.64 -14.52 3.68
CA SER A 131 -8.12 -14.32 5.04
C SER A 131 -6.64 -14.69 5.14
N ASP A 132 -6.06 -15.26 4.07
CA ASP A 132 -4.67 -15.67 4.04
C ASP A 132 -3.77 -14.48 3.65
N PRO A 133 -2.84 -14.08 4.54
CA PRO A 133 -1.92 -12.96 4.35
C PRO A 133 -1.04 -13.04 3.11
N ASP A 134 -0.65 -14.24 2.68
CA ASP A 134 0.28 -14.45 1.56
C ASP A 134 -0.48 -14.67 0.25
N LEU A 135 -1.80 -14.85 0.34
CA LEU A 135 -2.70 -15.06 -0.78
C LEU A 135 -3.30 -13.72 -1.21
N TRP A 136 -2.47 -12.78 -1.66
CA TRP A 136 -2.91 -11.69 -2.54
C TRP A 136 -3.21 -12.25 -3.94
N CYS A 137 -4.08 -13.26 -4.00
CA CYS A 137 -4.71 -13.77 -5.19
C CYS A 137 -6.21 -13.65 -4.92
N PRO A 138 -6.90 -12.70 -5.59
CA PRO A 138 -8.32 -12.92 -5.80
C PRO A 138 -8.39 -14.20 -6.65
N TRP A 139 -9.36 -15.08 -6.55
CA TRP A 139 -10.44 -15.23 -7.51
C TRP A 139 -11.01 -16.62 -7.16
N GLU A 140 -12.31 -16.74 -6.94
CA GLU A 140 -12.90 -17.93 -7.52
C GLU A 140 -12.94 -17.69 -9.02
N SER A 141 -12.88 -18.75 -9.81
CA SER A 141 -12.92 -18.66 -11.27
C SER A 141 -14.01 -17.68 -11.73
N PHE A 142 -13.59 -16.65 -12.46
CA PHE A 142 -14.47 -15.61 -12.97
C PHE A 142 -15.28 -16.17 -14.16
N PRO A 143 -16.58 -15.84 -14.29
CA PRO A 143 -17.38 -16.40 -15.37
C PRO A 143 -16.84 -15.97 -16.74
N ALA A 144 -16.50 -16.96 -17.58
CA ALA A 144 -15.94 -16.75 -18.91
C ALA A 144 -16.87 -15.93 -19.82
N GLU A 145 -18.20 -16.11 -19.70
CA GLU A 145 -19.19 -15.32 -20.45
C GLU A 145 -19.19 -13.85 -20.01
N SER A 146 -19.02 -13.56 -18.72
CA SER A 146 -18.90 -12.19 -18.22
C SER A 146 -17.63 -11.52 -18.73
N LEU A 147 -16.51 -12.26 -18.83
CA LEU A 147 -15.28 -11.75 -19.43
C LEU A 147 -15.45 -11.40 -20.91
N LYS A 148 -16.09 -12.27 -21.68
CA LYS A 148 -16.39 -12.01 -23.09
C LYS A 148 -17.29 -10.79 -23.25
N LEU A 149 -18.32 -10.66 -22.42
CA LEU A 149 -19.20 -9.51 -22.41
C LEU A 149 -18.43 -8.23 -22.10
N LEU A 150 -17.59 -8.23 -21.05
CA LEU A 150 -16.71 -7.12 -20.69
C LEU A 150 -15.87 -6.68 -21.89
N TYR A 151 -15.16 -7.61 -22.53
CA TYR A 151 -14.27 -7.30 -23.65
C TYR A 151 -15.01 -6.82 -24.90
N SER A 152 -16.23 -7.32 -25.14
CA SER A 152 -17.05 -6.87 -26.26
C SER A 152 -17.57 -5.43 -26.10
N ARG A 153 -17.80 -5.00 -24.84
CA ARG A 153 -18.41 -3.72 -24.48
C ARG A 153 -17.40 -2.64 -24.06
N GLN A 154 -16.22 -3.04 -23.59
CA GLN A 154 -15.19 -2.15 -23.01
C GLN A 154 -13.86 -2.32 -23.72
N ARG A 155 -13.69 -1.64 -24.86
CA ARG A 155 -12.52 -1.73 -25.74
C ARG A 155 -11.44 -0.68 -25.42
N ARG A 156 -11.67 0.18 -24.42
CA ARG A 156 -10.75 1.25 -23.99
C ARG A 156 -10.00 0.96 -22.70
N MET A 157 -10.02 -0.29 -22.26
CA MET A 157 -9.29 -0.70 -21.06
C MET A 157 -7.78 -0.49 -21.24
N LYS A 158 -7.17 0.07 -20.20
CA LYS A 158 -5.72 0.33 -20.12
C LYS A 158 -5.01 -0.73 -19.28
N TRP A 159 -5.74 -1.33 -18.34
CA TRP A 159 -5.29 -2.43 -17.49
C TRP A 159 -6.08 -3.68 -17.84
N LEU A 160 -5.36 -4.75 -18.23
CA LEU A 160 -5.94 -6.08 -18.42
C LEU A 160 -5.36 -7.07 -17.42
N GLU A 161 -6.21 -7.98 -16.93
CA GLU A 161 -5.84 -9.02 -15.98
C GLU A 161 -6.07 -10.40 -16.58
N VAL A 162 -5.08 -11.29 -16.41
CA VAL A 162 -5.22 -12.72 -16.71
C VAL A 162 -5.46 -13.43 -15.40
N MET A 163 -6.66 -13.95 -15.23
CA MET A 163 -7.16 -14.59 -14.01
C MET A 163 -7.75 -15.96 -14.29
N SER A 164 -8.03 -16.74 -13.23
CA SER A 164 -8.76 -18.00 -13.32
C SER A 164 -10.16 -17.81 -13.90
N LEU A 165 -10.57 -18.69 -14.81
CA LEU A 165 -11.88 -18.69 -15.45
C LEU A 165 -12.54 -20.06 -15.31
N ASP A 166 -13.88 -20.07 -15.28
CA ASP A 166 -14.66 -21.31 -15.19
C ASP A 166 -14.60 -22.15 -16.47
N ARG A 167 -14.18 -21.53 -17.59
CA ARG A 167 -13.95 -22.16 -18.89
C ARG A 167 -12.81 -21.46 -19.63
N ASP A 168 -12.06 -22.22 -20.44
CA ASP A 168 -11.07 -21.66 -21.36
C ASP A 168 -11.74 -20.74 -22.40
N VAL A 169 -11.22 -19.52 -22.51
CA VAL A 169 -11.68 -18.47 -23.44
C VAL A 169 -10.67 -18.21 -24.56
N LEU A 170 -9.45 -18.74 -24.46
CA LEU A 170 -8.39 -18.46 -25.41
C LEU A 170 -8.76 -18.85 -26.86
N PRO A 171 -9.41 -20.00 -27.13
CA PRO A 171 -9.87 -20.34 -28.47
C PRO A 171 -10.83 -19.31 -29.06
N ASP A 172 -11.74 -18.78 -28.25
CA ASP A 172 -12.75 -17.81 -28.68
C ASP A 172 -12.13 -16.43 -28.94
N LEU A 173 -11.19 -16.01 -28.08
CA LEU A 173 -10.44 -14.77 -28.29
C LEU A 173 -9.62 -14.82 -29.59
N LYS A 174 -8.99 -15.96 -29.88
CA LYS A 174 -8.20 -16.17 -31.12
C LYS A 174 -9.06 -16.10 -32.38
N GLN A 175 -10.33 -16.46 -32.31
CA GLN A 175 -11.26 -16.44 -33.45
C GLN A 175 -11.74 -15.03 -33.85
N SER A 176 -11.53 -14.00 -33.01
CA SER A 176 -12.02 -12.63 -33.28
C SER A 176 -10.89 -11.59 -33.42
N PRO A 177 -10.28 -11.45 -34.61
CA PRO A 177 -9.18 -10.50 -34.84
C PRO A 177 -9.54 -9.03 -34.57
N LYS A 178 -10.79 -8.66 -34.86
CA LYS A 178 -11.28 -7.29 -34.60
C LYS A 178 -11.30 -7.01 -33.10
N LEU A 179 -11.84 -7.93 -32.30
CA LEU A 179 -11.86 -7.82 -30.84
C LEU A 179 -10.44 -7.71 -30.28
N GLN A 180 -9.49 -8.49 -30.78
CA GLN A 180 -8.09 -8.41 -30.36
C GLN A 180 -7.49 -7.03 -30.62
N THR A 181 -7.65 -6.50 -31.84
CA THR A 181 -7.14 -5.18 -32.21
C THR A 181 -7.70 -4.11 -31.28
N ASP A 182 -9.01 -4.11 -31.07
CA ASP A 182 -9.69 -3.11 -30.26
C ASP A 182 -9.31 -3.22 -28.77
N LEU A 183 -9.26 -4.43 -28.21
CA LEU A 183 -8.96 -4.69 -26.79
C LEU A 183 -7.52 -4.29 -26.42
N PHE A 184 -6.53 -4.70 -27.20
CA PHE A 184 -5.12 -4.55 -26.83
C PHE A 184 -4.52 -3.20 -27.23
N CYS A 185 -5.17 -2.41 -28.10
CA CYS A 185 -4.59 -1.15 -28.57
C CYS A 185 -4.35 -0.11 -27.44
N ASN A 186 -5.19 -0.12 -26.41
CA ASN A 186 -5.13 0.80 -25.27
C ASN A 186 -4.44 0.20 -24.04
N ALA A 187 -4.24 -1.11 -24.00
CA ALA A 187 -3.58 -1.79 -22.89
C ALA A 187 -2.14 -1.29 -22.73
N ARG A 188 -1.81 -0.85 -21.51
CA ARG A 188 -0.47 -0.43 -21.07
C ARG A 188 -0.01 -1.18 -19.84
N LYS A 189 -0.95 -1.78 -19.11
CA LYS A 189 -0.69 -2.53 -17.89
C LYS A 189 -1.26 -3.93 -18.00
N LEU A 190 -0.43 -4.91 -17.68
CA LEU A 190 -0.85 -6.30 -17.56
C LEU A 190 -0.60 -6.81 -16.14
N ALA A 191 -1.61 -7.51 -15.60
CA ALA A 191 -1.43 -8.34 -14.43
C ALA A 191 -1.71 -9.80 -14.78
N LEU A 192 -0.70 -10.65 -14.60
CA LEU A 192 -0.72 -12.06 -14.94
C LEU A 192 -0.79 -12.86 -13.64
N TYR A 193 -1.86 -13.63 -13.46
CA TYR A 193 -2.05 -14.52 -12.30
C TYR A 193 -2.08 -15.99 -12.75
N PRO A 194 -0.98 -16.53 -13.32
CA PRO A 194 -0.95 -17.93 -13.73
C PRO A 194 -0.99 -18.87 -12.52
N GLU A 195 -1.93 -19.81 -12.57
CA GLU A 195 -2.15 -20.86 -11.57
C GLU A 195 -2.17 -22.26 -12.20
N ASN A 196 -2.32 -22.35 -13.51
CA ASN A 196 -2.39 -23.59 -14.28
C ASN A 196 -1.93 -23.36 -15.74
N ARG A 197 -1.88 -24.41 -16.56
CA ARG A 197 -1.42 -24.30 -17.96
C ARG A 197 -2.33 -23.41 -18.82
N GLN A 198 -3.64 -23.36 -18.57
CA GLN A 198 -4.57 -22.54 -19.35
C GLN A 198 -4.32 -21.04 -19.10
N THR A 199 -4.18 -20.65 -17.83
CA THR A 199 -3.87 -19.26 -17.46
C THR A 199 -2.45 -18.85 -17.88
N LEU A 200 -1.50 -19.78 -17.94
CA LEU A 200 -0.17 -19.55 -18.55
C LEU A 200 -0.26 -19.25 -20.06
N GLU A 201 -1.00 -20.04 -20.83
CA GLU A 201 -1.15 -19.80 -22.28
C GLU A 201 -1.96 -18.52 -22.56
N LEU A 202 -2.95 -18.20 -21.71
CA LEU A 202 -3.65 -16.92 -21.79
C LEU A 202 -2.71 -15.74 -21.46
N SER A 203 -1.81 -15.91 -20.48
CA SER A 203 -0.78 -14.94 -20.13
C SER A 203 0.16 -14.67 -21.30
N ARG A 204 0.65 -15.74 -21.96
CA ARG A 204 1.43 -15.63 -23.21
C ARG A 204 0.72 -14.77 -24.23
N PHE A 205 -0.54 -15.09 -24.52
CA PHE A 205 -1.32 -14.38 -25.53
C PHE A 205 -1.45 -12.87 -25.22
N PHE A 206 -1.62 -12.50 -23.96
CA PHE A 206 -1.72 -11.09 -23.56
C PHE A 206 -0.38 -10.37 -23.69
N VAL A 207 0.72 -11.01 -23.27
CA VAL A 207 2.08 -10.46 -23.41
C VAL A 207 2.44 -10.25 -24.88
N GLU A 208 2.18 -11.25 -25.74
CA GLU A 208 2.40 -11.16 -27.18
C GLU A 208 1.73 -9.91 -27.76
N LYS A 209 0.43 -9.73 -27.48
CA LYS A 209 -0.40 -8.66 -28.06
C LYS A 209 -0.12 -7.26 -27.50
N THR A 210 0.63 -7.14 -26.41
CA THR A 210 0.88 -5.85 -25.75
C THR A 210 2.36 -5.45 -25.69
N SER A 211 3.26 -6.34 -26.11
CA SER A 211 4.72 -6.20 -26.00
C SER A 211 5.29 -4.82 -26.38
N GLU A 212 4.85 -4.22 -27.48
CA GLU A 212 5.35 -2.91 -27.96
C GLU A 212 4.90 -1.69 -27.13
N ARG A 213 3.86 -1.86 -26.30
CA ARG A 213 3.18 -0.77 -25.58
C ARG A 213 3.16 -0.96 -24.07
N LEU A 214 3.60 -2.10 -23.58
CA LEU A 214 3.56 -2.46 -22.17
C LEU A 214 4.44 -1.51 -21.35
N GLU A 215 3.82 -0.81 -20.39
CA GLU A 215 4.45 0.15 -19.47
C GLU A 215 4.57 -0.43 -18.05
N GLU A 216 3.63 -1.29 -17.64
CA GLU A 216 3.64 -1.98 -16.35
C GLU A 216 3.32 -3.47 -16.51
N LEU A 217 4.16 -4.32 -15.93
CA LEU A 217 4.00 -5.77 -15.91
C LEU A 217 3.97 -6.28 -14.47
N ILE A 218 2.87 -6.92 -14.10
CA ILE A 218 2.71 -7.65 -12.84
C ILE A 218 2.64 -9.14 -13.15
N VAL A 219 3.51 -9.94 -12.57
CA VAL A 219 3.48 -11.40 -12.68
C VAL A 219 3.41 -12.00 -11.29
N HIS A 220 2.30 -12.68 -10.99
CA HIS A 220 2.06 -13.36 -9.73
C HIS A 220 1.75 -14.83 -9.99
N CYS A 221 2.73 -15.69 -9.77
CA CYS A 221 2.54 -17.14 -9.90
C CYS A 221 1.87 -17.73 -8.66
N ASN A 222 0.75 -18.43 -8.85
CA ASN A 222 0.02 -19.10 -7.77
C ASN A 222 -0.33 -20.53 -8.18
N PHE A 223 0.70 -21.35 -8.38
CA PHE A 223 0.50 -22.78 -8.64
C PHE A 223 0.33 -23.51 -7.31
N ASP A 224 -0.65 -24.40 -7.24
CA ASP A 224 -0.82 -25.28 -6.09
C ASP A 224 0.47 -26.08 -5.88
N SER A 225 1.12 -25.88 -4.74
CA SER A 225 2.21 -26.76 -4.32
C SER A 225 1.59 -28.01 -3.72
N PRO A 226 2.07 -29.22 -4.06
CA PRO A 226 1.68 -30.41 -3.32
C PRO A 226 2.04 -30.19 -1.84
N ASP A 227 1.07 -30.31 -0.92
CA ASP A 227 1.37 -30.30 0.51
C ASP A 227 2.17 -31.59 0.79
N PRO A 228 3.43 -31.50 1.27
CA PRO A 228 4.24 -32.69 1.55
C PRO A 228 3.64 -33.61 2.63
N ARG A 229 2.61 -33.15 3.37
CA ARG A 229 1.85 -33.91 4.36
C ARG A 229 0.60 -34.57 3.78
N ASP A 230 0.19 -34.20 2.57
CA ASP A 230 -0.95 -34.80 1.88
C ASP A 230 -0.47 -35.99 1.04
N HIS A 231 -0.75 -37.19 1.53
CA HIS A 231 -0.43 -38.45 0.84
C HIS A 231 -1.52 -38.86 -0.17
N GLY A 232 -2.51 -38.00 -0.45
CA GLY A 232 -3.49 -38.21 -1.50
C GLY A 232 -2.88 -38.19 -2.91
N PRO A 233 -3.57 -38.76 -3.91
CA PRO A 233 -3.16 -38.59 -5.31
C PRO A 233 -3.14 -37.09 -5.65
N SER A 234 -2.02 -36.61 -6.18
CA SER A 234 -1.87 -35.22 -6.64
C SER A 234 -3.06 -34.85 -7.53
N ALA A 235 -3.71 -33.71 -7.25
CA ALA A 235 -4.79 -33.24 -8.11
C ALA A 235 -4.28 -33.15 -9.57
N PRO A 236 -5.12 -33.47 -10.57
CA PRO A 236 -4.67 -33.66 -11.96
C PRO A 236 -4.03 -32.40 -12.60
N ASN A 237 -4.14 -31.25 -11.95
CA ASN A 237 -3.63 -29.96 -12.44
C ASN A 237 -2.36 -29.47 -11.71
N VAL A 238 -1.82 -30.23 -10.75
CA VAL A 238 -0.59 -29.85 -10.03
C VAL A 238 0.62 -30.03 -10.95
N ILE A 239 1.40 -28.97 -11.15
CA ILE A 239 2.61 -28.97 -11.97
C ILE A 239 3.82 -29.04 -11.04
N ASP A 240 4.77 -29.94 -11.33
CA ASP A 240 6.01 -30.05 -10.54
C ASP A 240 6.79 -28.72 -10.55
N PRO A 241 7.19 -28.17 -9.38
CA PRO A 241 8.03 -26.99 -9.29
C PRO A 241 9.32 -27.04 -10.12
N ARG A 242 9.88 -28.22 -10.38
CA ARG A 242 11.05 -28.41 -11.26
C ARG A 242 10.74 -28.18 -12.73
N GLU A 243 9.51 -28.46 -13.17
CA GLU A 243 9.06 -28.12 -14.52
C GLU A 243 8.69 -26.64 -14.61
N LEU A 244 8.10 -26.08 -13.55
CA LEU A 244 7.66 -24.69 -13.50
C LEU A 244 8.81 -23.69 -13.62
N ASN A 245 9.86 -23.91 -12.83
CA ASN A 245 10.94 -22.95 -12.63
C ASN A 245 12.11 -23.18 -13.59
N ASP A 246 12.83 -22.10 -13.91
CA ASP A 246 14.08 -22.18 -14.64
C ASP A 246 15.11 -23.03 -13.89
N SER A 247 15.97 -23.70 -14.66
CA SER A 247 17.06 -24.52 -14.14
C SER A 247 18.36 -24.17 -14.82
N ALA A 248 19.47 -24.75 -14.36
CA ALA A 248 20.78 -24.56 -14.96
C ALA A 248 20.86 -24.97 -16.45
N THR A 249 19.92 -25.78 -16.95
CA THR A 249 19.91 -26.27 -18.33
C THR A 249 18.99 -25.48 -19.27
N GLY A 250 18.17 -24.58 -18.75
CA GLY A 250 17.29 -23.76 -19.57
C GLY A 250 16.04 -23.22 -18.87
N PRO A 251 15.21 -22.45 -19.60
CA PRO A 251 14.01 -21.82 -19.05
C PRO A 251 12.92 -22.83 -18.70
N GLY A 252 12.27 -22.61 -17.55
CA GLY A 252 11.16 -23.42 -17.06
C GLY A 252 9.85 -23.09 -17.75
N LEU A 253 8.78 -23.79 -17.38
CA LEU A 253 7.44 -23.63 -17.97
C LEU A 253 6.93 -22.20 -17.86
N VAL A 254 7.12 -21.53 -16.72
CA VAL A 254 6.63 -20.15 -16.51
C VAL A 254 7.28 -19.20 -17.52
N THR A 255 8.61 -19.14 -17.51
CA THR A 255 9.39 -18.22 -18.36
C THR A 255 9.21 -18.56 -19.85
N ARG A 256 9.32 -19.84 -20.23
CA ARG A 256 9.24 -20.27 -21.63
C ARG A 256 7.86 -20.09 -22.24
N THR A 257 6.79 -20.16 -21.44
CA THR A 257 5.42 -20.01 -21.94
C THR A 257 5.02 -18.55 -22.00
N ILE A 258 5.16 -17.78 -20.91
CA ILE A 258 4.74 -16.37 -20.87
C ILE A 258 5.47 -15.54 -21.93
N PHE A 259 6.78 -15.79 -22.11
CA PHE A 259 7.62 -15.05 -23.04
C PHE A 259 8.01 -15.86 -24.29
N ALA A 260 7.17 -16.81 -24.69
CA ALA A 260 7.47 -17.73 -25.79
C ALA A 260 7.84 -17.03 -27.11
N ASP A 261 7.22 -15.89 -27.43
CA ASP A 261 7.48 -15.16 -28.68
C ASP A 261 8.79 -14.37 -28.66
N MET A 262 9.47 -14.36 -27.50
CA MET A 262 10.84 -13.85 -27.33
C MET A 262 11.90 -14.95 -27.38
N LEU A 263 11.53 -16.21 -27.66
CA LEU A 263 12.52 -17.28 -27.81
C LEU A 263 13.24 -17.22 -29.17
N PRO A 264 14.57 -17.46 -29.23
CA PRO A 264 15.48 -17.65 -28.11
C PRO A 264 15.83 -16.32 -27.42
N PHE A 265 15.87 -16.31 -26.07
CA PHE A 265 16.05 -15.09 -25.28
C PHE A 265 17.36 -14.33 -25.56
N ASP A 266 18.41 -15.02 -25.99
CA ASP A 266 19.70 -14.37 -26.33
C ASP A 266 19.60 -13.42 -27.54
N LYS A 267 18.54 -13.54 -28.34
CA LYS A 267 18.29 -12.72 -29.53
C LYS A 267 17.03 -11.86 -29.39
N CYS A 268 16.41 -11.87 -28.21
CA CYS A 268 15.16 -11.14 -28.01
C CYS A 268 15.39 -9.64 -27.86
N THR A 269 14.37 -8.86 -28.18
CA THR A 269 14.35 -7.43 -27.88
C THR A 269 13.59 -7.22 -26.57
N PRO A 270 14.19 -6.55 -25.57
CA PRO A 270 13.48 -6.24 -24.34
C PRO A 270 12.22 -5.41 -24.58
N PHE A 271 11.30 -5.42 -23.62
CA PHE A 271 10.12 -4.56 -23.69
C PHE A 271 10.51 -3.08 -23.80
N PRO A 272 10.12 -2.36 -24.88
CA PRO A 272 10.67 -1.04 -25.19
C PRO A 272 10.12 0.10 -24.32
N LYS A 273 9.00 -0.10 -23.62
CA LYS A 273 8.32 0.94 -22.84
C LYS A 273 8.10 0.57 -21.37
N LEU A 274 8.61 -0.59 -20.95
CA LEU A 274 8.36 -1.10 -19.61
C LEU A 274 9.10 -0.24 -18.58
N LYS A 275 8.35 0.30 -17.63
CA LYS A 275 8.84 1.19 -16.56
C LYS A 275 8.57 0.65 -15.16
N SER A 276 7.57 -0.22 -15.02
CA SER A 276 7.18 -0.79 -13.74
C SER A 276 7.12 -2.31 -13.82
N LEU A 277 7.84 -2.97 -12.93
CA LEU A 277 7.90 -4.42 -12.83
C LEU A 277 7.51 -4.87 -11.42
N ARG A 278 6.55 -5.79 -11.34
CA ARG A 278 6.15 -6.45 -10.11
C ARG A 278 6.22 -7.95 -10.26
N LEU A 279 7.03 -8.60 -9.44
CA LEU A 279 7.21 -10.05 -9.42
C LEU A 279 6.72 -10.60 -8.08
N HIS A 280 5.87 -11.62 -8.12
CA HIS A 280 5.36 -12.28 -6.93
C HIS A 280 5.45 -13.81 -7.08
N ARG A 281 6.11 -14.48 -6.12
CA ARG A 281 6.26 -15.95 -6.09
C ARG A 281 6.90 -16.55 -7.36
N ILE A 282 7.86 -15.82 -7.94
CA ILE A 282 8.66 -16.30 -9.10
C ILE A 282 10.04 -16.71 -8.62
N SER A 283 10.49 -17.90 -9.02
CA SER A 283 11.87 -18.34 -8.77
C SER A 283 12.86 -17.62 -9.70
N LEU A 284 13.74 -16.82 -9.10
CA LEU A 284 14.74 -15.99 -9.77
C LEU A 284 16.14 -16.61 -9.82
N ARG A 285 16.38 -17.69 -9.06
CA ARG A 285 17.70 -18.32 -8.89
C ARG A 285 18.43 -18.62 -10.20
N TYR A 286 17.74 -19.19 -11.19
CA TYR A 286 18.31 -19.53 -12.51
C TYR A 286 17.76 -18.68 -13.65
N SER A 287 16.78 -17.81 -13.39
CA SER A 287 16.11 -17.01 -14.40
C SER A 287 16.60 -15.56 -14.45
N ALA A 288 17.34 -15.07 -13.44
CA ALA A 288 17.76 -13.66 -13.35
C ALA A 288 18.40 -13.10 -14.63
N ASP A 289 19.33 -13.85 -15.25
CA ASP A 289 19.96 -13.46 -16.52
C ASP A 289 18.95 -13.40 -17.67
N THR A 290 18.02 -14.35 -17.73
CA THR A 290 16.92 -14.38 -18.70
C THR A 290 16.00 -13.18 -18.53
N TRP A 291 15.63 -12.82 -17.30
CA TRP A 291 14.84 -11.61 -17.02
C TRP A 291 15.58 -10.34 -17.45
N CYS A 292 16.90 -10.26 -17.27
CA CYS A 292 17.73 -9.16 -17.77
C CYS A 292 17.82 -9.08 -19.30
N LYS A 293 17.48 -10.14 -20.03
CA LYS A 293 17.35 -10.13 -21.51
C LYS A 293 15.96 -9.69 -21.95
N ILE A 294 14.93 -10.07 -21.22
CA ILE A 294 13.52 -9.72 -21.51
C ILE A 294 13.21 -8.27 -21.11
N ILE A 295 13.91 -7.73 -20.11
CA ILE A 295 13.63 -6.41 -19.52
C ILE A 295 14.86 -5.52 -19.56
N ASN A 296 14.71 -4.29 -20.07
CA ASN A 296 15.74 -3.27 -19.96
C ASN A 296 15.66 -2.57 -18.59
N PHE A 297 16.40 -3.06 -17.61
CA PHE A 297 16.39 -2.51 -16.25
C PHE A 297 16.91 -1.08 -16.12
N HIS A 298 17.62 -0.54 -17.12
CA HIS A 298 18.04 0.86 -17.11
C HIS A 298 16.87 1.84 -17.05
N ASP A 299 15.75 1.49 -17.70
CA ASP A 299 14.56 2.34 -17.87
C ASP A 299 13.48 2.06 -16.81
N ILE A 300 13.69 1.06 -15.96
CA ILE A 300 12.75 0.73 -14.88
C ILE A 300 12.75 1.84 -13.82
N GLU A 301 11.57 2.38 -13.58
CA GLU A 301 11.28 3.39 -12.56
C GLU A 301 10.74 2.78 -11.27
N GLN A 302 10.04 1.63 -11.36
CA GLN A 302 9.49 0.93 -10.19
C GLN A 302 9.82 -0.57 -10.25
N LEU A 303 10.45 -1.08 -9.20
CA LEU A 303 10.76 -2.50 -9.05
C LEU A 303 10.17 -3.02 -7.74
N ARG A 304 9.28 -4.01 -7.85
CA ARG A 304 8.65 -4.66 -6.69
C ARG A 304 8.86 -6.17 -6.74
N ILE A 305 9.42 -6.73 -5.69
CA ILE A 305 9.77 -8.15 -5.58
C ILE A 305 9.14 -8.70 -4.31
N TYR A 306 8.26 -9.70 -4.46
CA TYR A 306 7.51 -10.28 -3.37
C TYR A 306 7.70 -11.80 -3.36
N ASN A 307 8.23 -12.34 -2.27
CA ASN A 307 8.34 -13.78 -2.04
C ASN A 307 8.94 -14.55 -3.23
N CYS A 308 9.95 -13.96 -3.88
CA CYS A 308 10.64 -14.54 -5.04
C CYS A 308 11.93 -15.25 -4.60
N PRO A 309 11.99 -16.60 -4.55
CA PRO A 309 13.21 -17.31 -4.19
C PRO A 309 14.34 -16.98 -5.17
N GLY A 310 15.55 -16.70 -4.68
CA GLY A 310 16.65 -16.27 -5.52
C GLY A 310 16.62 -14.77 -5.86
N ALA A 311 15.91 -13.94 -5.08
CA ALA A 311 15.90 -12.49 -5.25
C ALA A 311 17.32 -11.88 -5.15
N ASP A 312 18.18 -12.45 -4.30
CA ASP A 312 19.62 -12.20 -4.23
C ASP A 312 20.30 -12.27 -5.61
N SER A 313 19.94 -13.28 -6.42
CA SER A 313 20.55 -13.53 -7.72
C SER A 313 20.15 -12.45 -8.73
N LEU A 314 18.90 -11.97 -8.69
CA LEU A 314 18.46 -10.84 -9.50
C LEU A 314 19.15 -9.54 -9.04
N LEU A 315 19.14 -9.23 -7.74
CA LEU A 315 19.80 -8.04 -7.19
C LEU A 315 21.31 -8.02 -7.52
N GLY A 316 21.97 -9.18 -7.49
CA GLY A 316 23.35 -9.36 -7.90
C GLY A 316 23.58 -9.08 -9.40
N GLN A 317 22.66 -9.48 -10.28
CA GLN A 317 22.70 -9.12 -11.70
C GLN A 317 22.47 -7.63 -11.93
N LEU A 318 21.49 -7.04 -11.24
CA LEU A 318 21.18 -5.61 -11.32
C LEU A 318 22.29 -4.73 -10.73
N SER A 319 23.16 -5.29 -9.88
CA SER A 319 24.33 -4.58 -9.39
C SER A 319 25.46 -4.46 -10.43
N ARG A 320 25.36 -5.14 -11.58
CA ARG A 320 26.34 -5.06 -12.67
C ARG A 320 26.08 -3.84 -13.55
N ALA A 321 27.14 -3.19 -14.03
CA ALA A 321 27.04 -1.95 -14.83
C ALA A 321 26.14 -2.06 -16.09
N ASN A 322 26.03 -3.27 -16.67
CA ASN A 322 25.21 -3.52 -17.86
C ASN A 322 23.71 -3.64 -17.59
N HIS A 323 23.30 -3.75 -16.32
CA HIS A 323 21.90 -3.90 -15.92
C HIS A 323 21.47 -2.92 -14.82
N LEU A 324 22.41 -2.11 -14.31
CA LEU A 324 22.18 -1.19 -13.19
C LEU A 324 21.08 -0.18 -13.55
N PRO A 325 19.96 -0.18 -12.79
CA PRO A 325 18.87 0.78 -13.02
C PRO A 325 19.34 2.22 -12.89
N ARG A 326 18.97 3.07 -13.85
CA ARG A 326 19.34 4.50 -13.87
C ARG A 326 18.17 5.42 -13.53
N GLN A 327 16.94 4.93 -13.67
CA GLN A 327 15.72 5.71 -13.49
C GLN A 327 14.89 5.23 -12.29
N LEU A 328 15.43 4.31 -11.47
CA LEU A 328 14.70 3.69 -10.37
C LEU A 328 14.33 4.72 -9.31
N LYS A 329 13.03 4.87 -9.08
CA LYS A 329 12.43 5.77 -8.08
C LYS A 329 11.77 5.00 -6.95
N ALA A 330 11.16 3.85 -7.22
CA ALA A 330 10.51 3.04 -6.20
C ALA A 330 11.11 1.63 -6.15
N LEU A 331 11.52 1.20 -4.96
CA LEU A 331 11.96 -0.16 -4.69
C LEU A 331 11.13 -0.75 -3.54
N GLU A 332 10.52 -1.90 -3.80
CA GLU A 332 9.78 -2.66 -2.80
C GLU A 332 10.27 -4.10 -2.78
N LEU A 333 10.70 -4.56 -1.61
CA LEU A 333 11.15 -5.92 -1.38
C LEU A 333 10.43 -6.50 -0.17
N GLN A 334 9.58 -7.50 -0.40
CA GLN A 334 9.00 -8.31 0.68
C GLN A 334 9.48 -9.76 0.51
N HIS A 335 10.28 -10.26 1.44
CA HIS A 335 10.96 -11.54 1.23
C HIS A 335 11.38 -12.24 2.53
N LYS A 336 11.23 -13.56 2.55
CA LYS A 336 11.85 -14.42 3.56
C LYS A 336 13.26 -14.81 3.14
N ASP A 337 14.27 -14.33 3.88
CA ASP A 337 15.68 -14.57 3.57
C ASP A 337 16.13 -15.97 4.00
N ASN A 338 17.30 -16.38 3.51
CA ASN A 338 17.95 -17.62 3.92
C ASN A 338 18.78 -17.43 5.21
N ALA A 339 19.27 -18.53 5.78
CA ALA A 339 20.03 -18.52 7.03
C ALA A 339 21.36 -17.72 6.96
N GLU A 340 21.86 -17.49 5.74
CA GLU A 340 23.10 -16.77 5.44
C GLU A 340 22.86 -15.28 5.17
N ASN A 341 21.60 -14.85 5.09
CA ASN A 341 21.19 -13.47 4.80
C ASN A 341 21.69 -12.95 3.44
N GLU A 342 21.78 -13.84 2.43
CA GLU A 342 22.31 -13.49 1.10
C GLU A 342 21.45 -12.42 0.41
N CYS A 343 20.13 -12.44 0.59
CA CYS A 343 19.25 -11.45 -0.03
C CYS A 343 19.44 -10.07 0.60
N LEU A 344 19.52 -10.01 1.94
CA LEU A 344 19.80 -8.76 2.65
C LEU A 344 21.16 -8.17 2.24
N LEU A 345 22.21 -9.00 2.16
CA LEU A 345 23.54 -8.55 1.72
C LEU A 345 23.53 -8.03 0.27
N ALA A 346 22.83 -8.72 -0.63
CA ALA A 346 22.67 -8.29 -2.01
C ALA A 346 21.90 -6.96 -2.11
N LEU A 347 20.86 -6.79 -1.29
CA LEU A 347 20.08 -5.56 -1.20
C LEU A 347 20.93 -4.38 -0.71
N GLU A 348 21.72 -4.56 0.35
CA GLU A 348 22.60 -3.51 0.88
C GLU A 348 23.63 -3.05 -0.16
N GLY A 349 24.26 -4.01 -0.85
CA GLY A 349 25.16 -3.72 -1.96
C GLY A 349 24.47 -2.96 -3.09
N PHE A 350 23.26 -3.39 -3.46
CA PHE A 350 22.47 -2.75 -4.50
C PHE A 350 22.07 -1.31 -4.15
N LEU A 351 21.59 -1.06 -2.93
CA LEU A 351 21.24 0.29 -2.44
C LEU A 351 22.45 1.23 -2.45
N CYS A 352 23.66 0.70 -2.22
CA CYS A 352 24.90 1.46 -2.32
C CYS A 352 25.32 1.77 -3.77
N LEU A 353 24.67 1.20 -4.79
CA LEU A 353 24.98 1.45 -6.20
C LEU A 353 23.96 2.38 -6.85
N VAL A 354 22.67 2.16 -6.61
CA VAL A 354 21.61 3.00 -7.15
C VAL A 354 21.54 4.36 -6.43
N SER A 355 20.82 5.32 -7.01
CA SER A 355 20.60 6.64 -6.42
C SER A 355 19.27 7.20 -6.90
N GLY A 356 18.70 8.15 -6.16
CA GLY A 356 17.46 8.82 -6.59
C GLY A 356 16.14 8.14 -6.19
N LEU A 357 16.19 7.09 -5.35
CA LEU A 357 14.98 6.50 -4.77
C LEU A 357 14.15 7.55 -4.03
N GLN A 358 12.84 7.52 -4.31
CA GLN A 358 11.77 8.29 -3.69
C GLN A 358 11.00 7.41 -2.70
N ASP A 359 10.74 6.16 -3.08
CA ASP A 359 10.00 5.20 -2.26
C ASP A 359 10.88 3.98 -1.99
N LEU A 360 11.10 3.67 -0.72
CA LEU A 360 11.82 2.47 -0.28
C LEU A 360 10.98 1.69 0.72
N VAL A 361 10.58 0.48 0.33
CA VAL A 361 9.78 -0.44 1.13
C VAL A 361 10.54 -1.76 1.28
N ILE A 362 10.83 -2.16 2.50
CA ILE A 362 11.56 -3.39 2.83
C ILE A 362 10.81 -4.09 3.97
N ASP A 363 10.28 -5.29 3.72
CA ASP A 363 9.71 -6.18 4.74
C ASP A 363 10.39 -7.54 4.61
N MET A 364 11.31 -7.85 5.53
CA MET A 364 12.11 -9.08 5.44
C MET A 364 11.95 -9.98 6.66
N GLU A 365 11.72 -11.26 6.41
CA GLU A 365 11.67 -12.29 7.44
C GLU A 365 12.98 -13.08 7.49
N ASN A 366 13.27 -13.68 8.66
CA ASN A 366 14.46 -14.48 8.89
C ASN A 366 15.77 -13.68 8.69
N ILE A 367 15.76 -12.42 9.13
CA ILE A 367 16.94 -11.54 9.08
C ILE A 367 17.52 -11.27 10.45
N LYS A 368 18.85 -11.18 10.54
CA LYS A 368 19.56 -10.94 11.82
C LYS A 368 19.61 -9.46 12.18
N THR A 369 19.66 -8.58 11.19
CA THR A 369 19.77 -7.13 11.32
C THR A 369 18.90 -6.46 10.26
N LEU A 370 18.46 -5.22 10.53
CA LEU A 370 17.84 -4.38 9.51
C LEU A 370 18.88 -3.91 8.48
N PRO A 371 18.44 -3.46 7.28
CA PRO A 371 19.32 -2.84 6.30
C PRO A 371 20.10 -1.67 6.89
N ASN A 372 21.39 -1.60 6.57
CA ASN A 372 22.28 -0.56 7.06
C ASN A 372 21.83 0.85 6.65
N ALA A 373 21.82 1.77 7.62
CA ALA A 373 21.49 3.18 7.40
C ALA A 373 22.31 3.85 6.27
N ALA A 374 23.53 3.40 5.99
CA ALA A 374 24.37 3.95 4.92
C ALA A 374 23.73 3.83 3.52
N GLY A 375 23.09 2.70 3.21
CA GLY A 375 22.39 2.51 1.94
C GLY A 375 21.19 3.46 1.83
N ILE A 376 20.40 3.57 2.90
CA ILE A 376 19.21 4.45 2.96
C ILE A 376 19.60 5.93 2.82
N VAL A 377 20.60 6.38 3.57
CA VAL A 377 21.05 7.77 3.62
C VAL A 377 21.53 8.30 2.27
N ARG A 378 22.05 7.42 1.40
CA ARG A 378 22.43 7.77 0.02
C ARG A 378 21.27 8.39 -0.78
N HIS A 379 20.04 8.04 -0.44
CA HIS A 379 18.82 8.53 -1.08
C HIS A 379 18.19 9.74 -0.37
N GLY A 380 18.80 10.26 0.70
CA GLY A 380 18.15 11.25 1.57
C GLY A 380 17.72 12.58 0.93
N LYS A 381 18.23 12.92 -0.27
CA LYS A 381 17.82 14.10 -1.03
C LYS A 381 16.56 13.90 -1.88
N THR A 382 16.14 12.65 -2.07
CA THR A 382 15.01 12.25 -2.93
C THR A 382 13.98 11.40 -2.20
N LEU A 383 14.36 10.75 -1.11
CA LEU A 383 13.51 9.82 -0.37
C LEU A 383 12.35 10.56 0.31
N GLU A 384 11.13 10.22 -0.09
CA GLU A 384 9.86 10.76 0.39
C GLU A 384 9.11 9.73 1.24
N LEU A 385 9.27 8.44 0.94
CA LEU A 385 8.68 7.33 1.68
C LEU A 385 9.74 6.31 2.10
N LEU A 386 9.80 6.00 3.40
CA LEU A 386 10.64 4.95 3.96
C LEU A 386 9.79 4.02 4.83
N ASN A 387 9.72 2.76 4.42
CA ASN A 387 9.01 1.70 5.14
C ASN A 387 9.97 0.52 5.32
N VAL A 388 10.45 0.27 6.54
CA VAL A 388 11.42 -0.80 6.81
C VAL A 388 11.00 -1.62 8.01
N HIS A 389 10.84 -2.91 7.77
CA HIS A 389 10.44 -3.91 8.72
C HIS A 389 11.31 -5.16 8.58
N GLY A 390 11.62 -5.77 9.71
CA GLY A 390 12.42 -6.98 9.77
C GLY A 390 12.02 -7.85 10.95
N SER A 391 12.10 -9.16 10.81
CA SER A 391 11.86 -10.10 11.90
C SER A 391 12.87 -11.24 11.91
N GLN A 392 13.19 -11.72 13.11
CA GLN A 392 13.94 -12.97 13.30
C GLN A 392 12.94 -14.12 13.44
N ASP A 393 12.94 -15.04 12.48
CA ASP A 393 12.14 -16.26 12.58
C ASP A 393 12.83 -17.22 13.56
N CYS A 394 12.30 -17.33 14.79
CA CYS A 394 12.75 -18.32 15.76
C CYS A 394 12.12 -19.69 15.43
N GLY A 395 12.57 -20.29 14.32
CA GLY A 395 12.07 -21.53 13.71
C GLY A 395 12.15 -22.82 14.55
N ILE A 396 12.24 -22.74 15.87
CA ILE A 396 12.26 -23.92 16.78
C ILE A 396 11.17 -23.84 17.86
N LEU A 397 10.68 -22.65 18.23
CA LEU A 397 9.62 -22.49 19.26
C LEU A 397 8.22 -22.23 18.68
N ALA A 398 8.11 -21.95 17.38
CA ALA A 398 6.82 -21.71 16.72
C ALA A 398 5.92 -22.96 16.62
N MET A 399 6.43 -24.16 16.90
CA MET A 399 5.64 -25.41 16.84
C MET A 399 4.91 -25.75 18.15
N THR A 400 5.12 -25.02 19.25
CA THR A 400 4.56 -25.39 20.56
C THR A 400 3.48 -24.44 21.09
N THR A 401 3.11 -23.39 20.36
CA THR A 401 1.96 -22.54 20.71
C THR A 401 0.73 -22.93 19.88
N PRO A 402 -0.34 -23.50 20.48
CA PRO A 402 -1.57 -23.87 19.77
C PRO A 402 -2.42 -22.65 19.35
N SER A 403 -1.95 -21.43 19.63
CA SER A 403 -2.50 -20.19 19.09
C SER A 403 -1.54 -19.68 18.01
N GLY A 404 -1.93 -19.76 16.74
CA GLY A 404 -1.13 -19.37 15.57
C GLY A 404 -0.76 -17.89 15.45
N GLY A 405 -0.21 -17.30 16.51
CA GLY A 405 0.52 -16.04 16.48
C GLY A 405 2.01 -16.35 16.40
N THR A 406 2.63 -16.05 15.27
CA THR A 406 4.09 -16.03 15.15
C THR A 406 4.62 -14.79 15.89
N ASP A 407 4.98 -14.94 17.16
CA ASP A 407 5.66 -13.91 17.99
C ASP A 407 7.13 -13.72 17.54
N ALA A 408 7.37 -13.53 16.24
CA ALA A 408 8.69 -13.14 15.75
C ALA A 408 8.96 -11.69 16.16
N GLU A 409 9.97 -11.46 17.01
CA GLU A 409 10.34 -10.13 17.48
C GLU A 409 10.74 -9.25 16.29
N GLU A 410 10.14 -8.07 16.21
CA GLU A 410 10.48 -7.10 15.20
C GLU A 410 11.82 -6.43 15.52
N LEU A 411 12.71 -6.36 14.54
CA LEU A 411 13.99 -5.68 14.68
C LEU A 411 13.82 -4.16 14.69
N VAL A 412 14.59 -3.50 15.54
CA VAL A 412 14.62 -2.04 15.71
C VAL A 412 16.02 -1.54 15.39
N TRP A 413 16.14 -0.42 14.66
CA TRP A 413 17.44 0.24 14.45
C TRP A 413 18.03 0.74 15.77
N ASN A 414 19.36 0.80 15.85
CA ASN A 414 19.98 1.47 16.99
C ASN A 414 19.84 3.00 16.90
N ILE A 415 20.15 3.70 18.00
CA ILE A 415 20.03 5.17 18.10
C ILE A 415 20.87 5.89 17.02
N ASP A 416 22.08 5.40 16.74
CA ASP A 416 22.98 6.04 15.79
C ASP A 416 22.46 5.93 14.36
N GLU A 417 21.91 4.78 13.99
CA GLU A 417 21.31 4.51 12.68
C GLU A 417 20.10 5.39 12.43
N ILE A 418 19.12 5.41 13.33
CA ILE A 418 17.92 6.23 13.15
C ILE A 418 18.26 7.73 13.15
N SER A 419 19.17 8.17 14.02
CA SER A 419 19.64 9.56 14.04
C SER A 419 20.28 9.95 12.71
N LYS A 420 21.09 9.07 12.13
CA LYS A 420 21.73 9.28 10.82
C LYS A 420 20.70 9.34 9.69
N ILE A 421 19.71 8.45 9.69
CA ILE A 421 18.61 8.44 8.72
C ILE A 421 17.82 9.75 8.82
N CYS A 422 17.32 10.11 10.00
CA CYS A 422 16.51 11.32 10.19
C CYS A 422 17.26 12.61 9.86
N LYS A 423 18.57 12.69 10.15
CA LYS A 423 19.39 13.87 9.80
C LYS A 423 19.64 14.02 8.31
N SER A 424 19.70 12.91 7.57
CA SER A 424 20.08 12.92 6.16
C SER A 424 18.88 12.93 5.21
N CYS A 425 17.81 12.21 5.56
CA CYS A 425 16.59 12.05 4.76
C CYS A 425 15.59 13.18 5.01
N THR A 426 16.02 14.42 4.80
CA THR A 426 15.23 15.61 5.18
C THR A 426 13.93 15.82 4.40
N LYS A 427 13.76 15.18 3.25
CA LYS A 427 12.54 15.21 2.43
C LYS A 427 11.51 14.13 2.79
N LEU A 428 11.78 13.33 3.81
CA LEU A 428 10.92 12.21 4.15
C LEU A 428 9.54 12.72 4.61
N GLU A 429 8.49 12.37 3.87
CA GLU A 429 7.10 12.68 4.17
C GLU A 429 6.43 11.53 4.93
N GLN A 430 6.92 10.30 4.79
CA GLN A 430 6.34 9.13 5.43
C GLN A 430 7.41 8.17 5.95
N LEU A 431 7.27 7.77 7.20
CA LEU A 431 8.18 6.84 7.87
C LEU A 431 7.38 5.71 8.52
N SER A 432 7.70 4.46 8.18
CA SER A 432 7.23 3.25 8.86
C SER A 432 8.40 2.41 9.32
N CYS A 433 8.43 2.10 10.62
CA CYS A 433 9.42 1.18 11.21
C CYS A 433 9.02 0.77 12.63
N ALA A 434 9.70 -0.25 13.14
CA ALA A 434 9.65 -0.64 14.53
C ALA A 434 10.25 0.43 15.46
N TRP A 435 9.69 0.58 16.65
CA TRP A 435 10.25 1.45 17.70
C TRP A 435 10.69 0.63 18.92
N PRO A 436 11.68 1.13 19.69
CA PRO A 436 12.13 0.46 20.90
C PRO A 436 11.00 0.39 21.94
N GLN A 437 11.04 -0.62 22.80
CA GLN A 437 10.02 -0.78 23.84
C GLN A 437 10.09 0.35 24.89
N THR A 438 8.91 0.80 25.32
CA THR A 438 8.77 1.81 26.38
C THR A 438 7.54 1.54 27.24
N SER A 439 7.51 2.07 28.45
CA SER A 439 6.34 1.98 29.33
C SER A 439 5.34 3.09 29.01
N LEU A 440 4.04 2.77 29.00
CA LEU A 440 2.97 3.77 28.95
C LEU A 440 2.61 4.36 30.32
N VAL A 441 2.95 3.67 31.40
CA VAL A 441 2.59 4.07 32.77
C VAL A 441 3.73 4.82 33.45
N ARG A 442 4.98 4.53 33.06
CA ARG A 442 6.18 5.23 33.55
C ARG A 442 6.69 6.19 32.49
N SER A 443 7.63 7.05 32.88
CA SER A 443 8.33 7.93 31.95
C SER A 443 8.97 7.13 30.81
N PRO A 444 8.95 7.65 29.56
CA PRO A 444 9.55 6.96 28.42
C PRO A 444 11.04 6.68 28.59
N THR A 445 11.51 5.56 28.03
CA THR A 445 12.93 5.14 28.06
C THR A 445 13.83 6.16 27.36
N THR A 446 15.13 6.14 27.67
CA THR A 446 16.12 7.01 27.00
C THR A 446 16.22 6.75 25.51
N GLU A 447 16.08 5.48 25.10
CA GLU A 447 16.05 5.08 23.69
C GLU A 447 14.83 5.66 22.98
N TRP A 448 13.63 5.51 23.57
CA TRP A 448 12.41 6.11 23.02
C TRP A 448 12.53 7.62 22.84
N LYS A 449 13.03 8.34 23.85
CA LYS A 449 13.24 9.78 23.76
C LYS A 449 14.27 10.16 22.71
N ALA A 450 15.30 9.35 22.50
CA ALA A 450 16.28 9.58 21.44
C ALA A 450 15.64 9.47 20.05
N TRP A 451 14.74 8.50 19.86
CA TRP A 451 13.92 8.35 18.65
C TRP A 451 12.98 9.55 18.44
N GLU A 452 12.24 9.97 19.47
CA GLU A 452 11.39 11.16 19.42
C GLU A 452 12.17 12.41 19.01
N ASN A 453 13.35 12.61 19.60
CA ASN A 453 14.23 13.74 19.26
C ASN A 453 14.76 13.65 17.82
N ALA A 454 15.07 12.45 17.33
CA ALA A 454 15.55 12.25 15.96
C ALA A 454 14.48 12.64 14.93
N LEU A 455 13.20 12.37 15.19
CA LEU A 455 12.11 12.84 14.32
C LEU A 455 12.06 14.35 14.16
N GLY A 456 12.56 15.12 15.13
CA GLY A 456 12.64 16.57 15.06
C GLY A 456 13.47 17.10 13.88
N TYR A 457 14.31 16.26 13.26
CA TYR A 457 15.04 16.60 12.03
C TYR A 457 14.19 16.48 10.76
N LEU A 458 13.07 15.75 10.79
CA LEU A 458 12.20 15.48 9.64
C LEU A 458 11.05 16.50 9.55
N LYS A 459 11.36 17.69 9.03
CA LYS A 459 10.38 18.81 8.97
C LYS A 459 9.20 18.56 8.03
N ASP A 460 9.43 17.75 6.99
CA ASP A 460 8.44 17.43 5.97
C ASP A 460 7.61 16.18 6.29
N LEU A 461 7.91 15.47 7.40
CA LEU A 461 7.20 14.25 7.79
C LEU A 461 5.72 14.55 8.01
N VAL A 462 4.85 13.83 7.32
CA VAL A 462 3.38 13.90 7.37
C VAL A 462 2.80 12.72 8.14
N THR A 463 3.32 11.51 7.87
CA THR A 463 2.82 10.26 8.46
C THR A 463 3.94 9.51 9.13
N LEU A 464 3.73 9.16 10.40
CA LEU A 464 4.59 8.25 11.15
C LEU A 464 3.81 6.98 11.47
N HIS A 465 4.33 5.83 11.07
CA HIS A 465 3.80 4.52 11.40
C HIS A 465 4.81 3.79 12.28
N ILE A 466 4.38 3.48 13.49
CA ILE A 466 5.11 2.67 14.46
C ILE A 466 4.45 1.29 14.45
N SER A 467 5.11 0.28 13.89
CA SER A 467 4.54 -1.07 13.79
C SER A 467 4.43 -1.78 15.13
N THR A 468 5.21 -1.37 16.14
CA THR A 468 5.19 -1.94 17.49
C THR A 468 4.28 -1.18 18.46
N PHE A 469 3.83 -1.86 19.51
CA PHE A 469 3.08 -1.23 20.60
C PHE A 469 3.96 -0.95 21.83
N PRO A 470 3.91 0.27 22.39
CA PRO A 470 4.47 0.56 23.71
C PRO A 470 3.83 -0.29 24.82
N GLY A 471 4.63 -0.81 25.75
CA GLY A 471 4.15 -1.59 26.89
C GLY A 471 3.64 -2.99 26.53
N GLY A 472 3.98 -3.50 25.33
CA GLY A 472 3.64 -4.85 24.89
C GLY A 472 4.40 -5.95 25.64
N ARG A 473 3.86 -7.19 25.59
CA ARG A 473 4.44 -8.40 26.21
C ARG A 473 5.77 -8.87 25.60
N GLN A 474 6.32 -8.17 24.62
CA GLN A 474 7.41 -8.65 23.77
C GLN A 474 8.77 -8.75 24.48
N THR A 475 8.92 -8.24 25.69
CA THR A 475 10.12 -8.52 26.50
C THR A 475 9.76 -9.49 27.61
N HIS A 476 10.33 -10.70 27.52
CA HIS A 476 10.44 -11.61 28.66
C HIS A 476 10.80 -10.80 29.91
N SER A 477 9.98 -10.90 30.96
CA SER A 477 10.18 -10.27 32.28
C SER A 477 9.61 -8.85 32.45
N SER A 478 8.29 -8.67 32.46
CA SER A 478 7.66 -7.99 33.60
C SER A 478 6.13 -8.06 33.61
N SER A 479 5.64 -8.35 34.82
CA SER A 479 4.29 -8.50 35.32
C SER A 479 3.38 -7.26 35.22
N THR A 480 3.33 -6.58 34.07
CA THR A 480 2.30 -5.54 33.88
C THR A 480 0.98 -6.21 33.49
N GLN A 481 -0.01 -6.13 34.38
CA GLN A 481 -1.38 -6.52 34.07
C GLN A 481 -1.81 -5.75 32.82
N SER A 482 -2.33 -6.48 31.81
CA SER A 482 -2.87 -5.85 30.61
C SER A 482 -3.89 -4.79 30.99
N LEU A 483 -3.69 -3.58 30.46
CA LEU A 483 -4.56 -2.43 30.74
C LEU A 483 -5.93 -2.64 30.06
N PRO A 484 -7.02 -2.10 30.62
CA PRO A 484 -8.27 -1.96 29.88
C PRO A 484 -8.02 -1.16 28.60
N ARG A 485 -8.64 -1.55 27.47
CA ARG A 485 -8.42 -0.92 26.16
C ARG A 485 -8.59 0.60 26.18
N CYS A 486 -9.65 1.10 26.84
CA CYS A 486 -9.88 2.54 26.95
C CYS A 486 -8.75 3.29 27.67
N VAL A 487 -8.18 2.72 28.73
CA VAL A 487 -7.05 3.31 29.47
C VAL A 487 -5.79 3.26 28.61
N TYR A 488 -5.56 2.15 27.92
CA TYR A 488 -4.43 1.99 27.01
C TYR A 488 -4.46 3.03 25.88
N GLU A 489 -5.60 3.17 25.20
CA GLU A 489 -5.80 4.13 24.10
C GLU A 489 -5.64 5.59 24.58
N GLN A 490 -6.05 5.90 25.81
CA GLN A 490 -5.85 7.23 26.41
C GLN A 490 -4.37 7.53 26.70
N LEU A 491 -3.64 6.57 27.29
CA LEU A 491 -2.20 6.74 27.54
C LEU A 491 -1.42 6.85 26.24
N LEU A 492 -1.78 6.04 25.24
CA LEU A 492 -1.17 6.07 23.91
C LEU A 492 -1.47 7.40 23.18
N SER A 493 -2.68 7.96 23.32
CA SER A 493 -3.02 9.32 22.86
C SER A 493 -2.13 10.38 23.53
N GLY A 494 -1.86 10.23 24.84
CA GLY A 494 -0.92 11.11 25.56
C GLY A 494 0.50 11.04 24.98
N LEU A 495 0.99 9.84 24.67
CA LEU A 495 2.29 9.63 24.04
C LEU A 495 2.34 10.26 22.64
N ALA A 496 1.33 10.00 21.80
CA ALA A 496 1.21 10.62 20.48
C ALA A 496 1.16 12.15 20.55
N THR A 497 0.49 12.71 21.56
CA THR A 497 0.43 14.16 21.79
C THR A 497 1.83 14.73 22.07
N SER A 498 2.63 14.05 22.90
CA SER A 498 4.03 14.42 23.15
C SER A 498 4.87 14.40 21.87
N MET A 499 4.71 13.37 21.05
CA MET A 499 5.43 13.25 19.77
C MET A 499 5.05 14.37 18.79
N PHE A 500 3.76 14.72 18.69
CA PHE A 500 3.33 15.87 17.90
C PHE A 500 3.95 17.17 18.42
N ASP A 501 4.03 17.37 19.74
CA ASP A 501 4.65 18.55 20.33
C ASP A 501 6.16 18.65 20.04
N VAL A 502 6.91 17.54 20.14
CA VAL A 502 8.34 17.48 19.77
C VAL A 502 8.56 17.85 18.30
N ALA A 503 7.73 17.30 17.40
CA ALA A 503 7.79 17.64 15.98
C ALA A 503 7.55 19.15 15.77
N CYS A 504 6.64 19.75 16.56
CA CYS A 504 6.33 21.17 16.43
C CYS A 504 7.38 22.12 17.03
N THR A 505 7.94 21.77 18.19
CA THR A 505 8.86 22.63 18.94
C THR A 505 10.28 22.60 18.39
N THR A 506 10.74 21.46 17.85
CA THR A 506 12.10 21.32 17.30
C THR A 506 12.29 22.13 16.00
N SER A 507 11.21 22.36 15.25
CA SER A 507 11.25 23.21 14.04
C SER A 507 11.65 24.67 14.36
N ASN A 508 11.30 25.17 15.55
CA ASN A 508 11.54 26.56 15.95
C ASN A 508 12.94 26.84 16.53
N LYS A 509 13.65 25.82 17.04
CA LYS A 509 14.98 26.03 17.65
C LYS A 509 16.12 26.17 16.64
N THR A 510 15.98 25.62 15.43
CA THR A 510 17.03 25.69 14.40
C THR A 510 17.14 27.04 13.68
N SER A 511 16.29 28.02 14.00
CA SER A 511 16.33 29.37 13.41
C SER A 511 17.13 30.39 14.23
N ILE A 512 17.66 30.02 15.41
CA ILE A 512 18.31 30.97 16.34
C ILE A 512 19.83 30.78 16.44
N ASP A 513 20.38 29.60 16.10
CA ASP A 513 21.81 29.28 16.37
C ASP A 513 22.79 29.52 15.20
N SER A 514 22.59 30.57 14.40
CA SER A 514 23.61 31.04 13.44
C SER A 514 24.17 32.42 13.79
N SER A 515 24.56 32.65 15.04
CA SER A 515 25.40 33.78 15.41
C SER A 515 26.49 33.38 16.41
N SER A 516 27.73 33.71 16.06
CA SER A 516 28.96 33.41 16.78
C SER A 516 29.06 34.14 18.14
N PRO A 517 29.89 33.68 19.10
CA PRO A 517 29.97 34.30 20.40
C PRO A 517 30.88 35.55 20.36
N GLY A 518 30.34 36.67 20.83
CA GLY A 518 31.07 37.92 21.05
C GLY A 518 30.53 38.63 22.29
N ASP A 519 31.44 39.06 23.14
CA ASP A 519 31.27 39.51 24.53
C ASP A 519 30.34 40.71 24.81
N SER A 520 29.64 40.59 25.95
CA SER A 520 29.40 41.57 27.04
C SER A 520 28.78 42.96 26.76
N ALA A 521 27.57 43.20 27.31
CA ALA A 521 27.29 44.18 28.40
C ALA A 521 25.78 44.52 28.55
N ASP A 522 25.35 44.77 29.79
CA ASP A 522 24.00 45.01 30.31
C ASP A 522 23.19 46.18 29.70
N LEU A 523 21.86 46.01 29.58
CA LEU A 523 20.78 46.81 30.24
C LEU A 523 19.37 46.47 29.67
N PRO A 524 18.27 46.63 30.44
CA PRO A 524 16.94 46.14 30.08
C PRO A 524 16.01 47.25 29.52
N SER A 525 15.15 46.94 28.54
CA SER A 525 13.80 47.52 28.42
C SER A 525 13.00 47.06 27.20
N THR A 526 11.71 46.80 27.48
CA THR A 526 10.50 47.05 26.69
C THR A 526 10.20 46.21 25.44
N THR A 527 9.16 45.38 25.63
CA THR A 527 8.10 45.01 24.68
C THR A 527 7.89 45.98 23.52
N LEU A 528 7.88 45.45 22.29
CA LEU A 528 7.02 45.92 21.19
C LEU A 528 6.87 44.78 20.18
N ASP A 529 5.61 44.49 19.87
CA ASP A 529 5.17 43.67 18.75
C ASP A 529 5.87 44.05 17.44
N ASN A 530 6.30 43.06 16.67
CA ASN A 530 6.20 43.19 15.22
C ASN A 530 6.21 41.83 14.51
N ASP A 531 5.10 41.61 13.81
CA ASP A 531 4.93 40.71 12.68
C ASP A 531 6.17 40.66 11.79
N THR A 532 6.94 39.58 11.89
CA THR A 532 7.87 39.19 10.84
C THR A 532 7.67 37.71 10.55
N ARG A 533 6.72 37.43 9.65
CA ARG A 533 6.49 36.11 9.06
C ARG A 533 7.73 35.71 8.25
N HIS A 534 8.76 35.20 8.93
CA HIS A 534 9.77 34.37 8.28
C HIS A 534 9.17 32.99 8.06
N LEU A 535 9.10 32.59 6.78
CA LEU A 535 8.63 31.30 6.28
C LEU A 535 9.58 30.15 6.69
N THR A 536 9.72 29.87 7.98
CA THR A 536 10.25 28.59 8.47
C THR A 536 9.07 27.64 8.60
N GLY A 537 9.07 26.58 7.78
CA GLY A 537 7.92 25.68 7.64
C GLY A 537 7.45 25.13 8.98
N SER A 538 6.16 25.30 9.25
CA SER A 538 5.51 24.63 10.37
C SER A 538 5.63 23.10 10.21
N PRO A 539 5.84 22.35 11.30
CA PRO A 539 5.82 20.88 11.31
C PRO A 539 4.65 20.30 10.51
N LYS A 540 4.95 19.41 9.54
CA LYS A 540 3.93 18.77 8.71
C LYS A 540 3.34 17.49 9.31
N LEU A 541 3.82 17.02 10.47
CA LEU A 541 3.36 15.75 11.04
C LEU A 541 1.87 15.84 11.41
N ARG A 542 1.06 15.02 10.73
CA ARG A 542 -0.41 15.02 10.86
C ARG A 542 -0.92 13.71 11.43
N LEU A 543 -0.31 12.59 11.10
CA LEU A 543 -0.82 11.26 11.43
C LEU A 543 0.26 10.43 12.13
N ILE A 544 -0.11 9.81 13.25
CA ILE A 544 0.70 8.80 13.94
C ILE A 544 -0.15 7.53 14.04
N ALA A 545 0.39 6.39 13.60
CA ALA A 545 -0.23 5.08 13.73
C ALA A 545 0.63 4.16 14.60
N PHE A 546 -0.01 3.36 15.44
CA PHE A 546 0.64 2.32 16.26
C PHE A 546 0.06 0.95 15.92
N GLY A 547 0.92 -0.06 15.86
CA GLY A 547 0.54 -1.42 15.50
C GLY A 547 0.47 -1.63 13.99
N ILE A 548 0.09 -2.83 13.60
CA ILE A 548 0.00 -3.26 12.20
C ILE A 548 -1.48 -3.44 11.89
N SER A 549 -1.95 -2.91 10.77
CA SER A 549 -3.33 -3.21 10.34
C SER A 549 -3.47 -4.73 10.24
N ASP A 550 -4.49 -5.28 10.89
CA ASP A 550 -5.10 -6.51 10.39
C ASP A 550 -5.36 -6.27 8.91
N LYS A 551 -4.99 -7.22 8.05
CA LYS A 551 -4.91 -7.08 6.59
C LYS A 551 -6.30 -6.88 6.00
N ILE A 552 -6.87 -5.72 6.24
CA ILE A 552 -8.30 -5.48 6.22
C ILE A 552 -8.61 -4.50 5.10
N TYR A 553 -9.49 -5.02 4.24
CA TYR A 553 -10.50 -4.35 3.43
C TYR A 553 -10.55 -2.81 3.61
N GLU A 554 -10.52 -2.06 2.50
CA GLU A 554 -10.60 -0.57 2.43
C GLU A 554 -11.83 0.05 3.17
N ARG A 555 -12.71 -0.77 3.77
CA ARG A 555 -13.97 -0.36 4.43
C ARG A 555 -14.28 -0.99 5.79
N GLU A 556 -13.35 -1.71 6.42
CA GLU A 556 -13.48 -2.09 7.83
C GLU A 556 -12.36 -1.45 8.67
N ASP A 557 -12.71 -1.01 9.88
CA ASP A 557 -11.72 -0.40 10.77
C ASP A 557 -10.80 -1.47 11.36
N SER A 558 -9.50 -1.18 11.34
CA SER A 558 -8.50 -2.09 11.88
C SER A 558 -8.68 -2.31 13.38
N ARG A 559 -8.62 -3.57 13.83
CA ARG A 559 -8.62 -3.90 15.26
C ARG A 559 -7.21 -3.88 15.86
N ASN A 560 -6.20 -4.06 15.02
CA ASN A 560 -4.79 -4.22 15.40
C ASN A 560 -3.95 -2.95 15.24
N GLN A 561 -4.54 -1.89 14.68
CA GLN A 561 -3.86 -0.62 14.50
C GLN A 561 -4.67 0.54 15.08
N LEU A 562 -3.98 1.42 15.80
CA LEU A 562 -4.56 2.61 16.42
C LEU A 562 -3.97 3.85 15.76
N LEU A 563 -4.84 4.77 15.31
CA LEU A 563 -4.44 5.93 14.53
C LEU A 563 -4.84 7.22 15.25
N TYR A 564 -3.93 8.19 15.25
CA TYR A 564 -4.11 9.49 15.87
C TYR A 564 -3.81 10.62 14.89
N LEU A 565 -4.76 11.53 14.76
CA LEU A 565 -4.66 12.76 13.98
C LEU A 565 -4.21 13.91 14.90
N ARG A 566 -3.27 14.73 14.44
CA ARG A 566 -2.91 15.98 15.09
C ARG A 566 -4.08 16.96 15.02
N SER A 567 -4.64 17.27 16.18
CA SER A 567 -5.72 18.23 16.37
C SER A 567 -5.33 19.28 17.42
N THR A 568 -6.24 20.21 17.68
CA THR A 568 -6.15 21.17 18.79
C THR A 568 -7.28 20.92 19.77
N CYS A 569 -6.98 21.00 21.06
CA CYS A 569 -8.00 21.07 22.12
C CYS A 569 -7.79 22.35 22.93
N GLN A 570 -8.86 22.85 23.54
CA GLN A 570 -8.76 23.94 24.50
C GLN A 570 -8.53 23.37 25.89
N ASP A 571 -7.51 23.85 26.58
CA ASP A 571 -7.26 23.50 27.96
C ASP A 571 -8.29 24.16 28.90
N ALA A 572 -8.22 23.82 30.20
CA ALA A 572 -9.13 24.38 31.20
C ALA A 572 -9.01 25.91 31.38
N LEU A 573 -7.97 26.53 30.82
CA LEU A 573 -7.73 27.97 30.84
C LEU A 573 -8.09 28.64 29.49
N GLY A 574 -8.66 27.89 28.55
CA GLY A 574 -9.06 28.37 27.23
C GLY A 574 -7.90 28.55 26.24
N LYS A 575 -6.71 28.00 26.53
CA LYS A 575 -5.56 28.04 25.63
C LYS A 575 -5.57 26.83 24.70
N ASP A 576 -5.32 27.07 23.42
CA ASP A 576 -5.16 25.99 22.44
C ASP A 576 -3.89 25.19 22.75
N ALA A 577 -4.06 23.87 22.85
CA ALA A 577 -3.00 22.89 23.04
C ALA A 577 -3.09 21.81 21.94
N ILE A 578 -1.94 21.22 21.60
CA ILE A 578 -1.89 20.09 20.67
C ILE A 578 -2.58 18.88 21.32
N HIS A 579 -3.35 18.15 20.53
CA HIS A 579 -4.05 16.95 21.00
C HIS A 579 -4.07 15.86 19.92
N ALA A 580 -3.82 14.62 20.32
CA ALA A 580 -3.90 13.45 19.46
C ALA A 580 -5.33 12.87 19.45
N THR A 581 -6.11 13.18 18.40
CA THR A 581 -7.49 12.70 18.26
C THR A 581 -7.51 11.33 17.58
N PRO A 582 -8.13 10.29 18.17
CA PRO A 582 -8.22 8.98 17.55
C PRO A 582 -9.10 9.03 16.29
N ILE A 583 -8.70 8.32 15.24
CA ILE A 583 -9.48 8.16 14.01
C ILE A 583 -9.57 6.69 13.61
N GLY A 584 -10.68 6.31 12.96
CA GLY A 584 -10.82 4.99 12.36
C GLY A 584 -9.90 4.81 11.15
N TRP A 585 -9.47 3.58 10.90
CA TRP A 585 -8.66 3.20 9.74
C TRP A 585 -9.29 3.66 8.42
N CYS A 586 -10.57 3.39 8.22
CA CYS A 586 -11.25 3.75 6.96
C CYS A 586 -11.38 5.27 6.77
N LEU A 587 -11.37 6.04 7.86
CA LEU A 587 -11.46 7.50 7.77
C LEU A 587 -10.14 8.13 7.35
N ARG A 588 -9.00 7.46 7.60
CA ARG A 588 -7.67 8.00 7.25
C ARG A 588 -7.56 8.33 5.77
N GLN A 589 -8.14 7.51 4.88
CA GLN A 589 -8.07 7.68 3.43
C GLN A 589 -8.71 9.01 2.97
N PHE A 590 -9.55 9.63 3.79
CA PHE A 590 -10.17 10.92 3.50
C PHE A 590 -9.51 12.09 4.23
N VAL A 591 -8.71 11.82 5.27
CA VAL A 591 -8.02 12.84 6.08
C VAL A 591 -6.60 13.07 5.55
N GLU A 592 -5.89 11.98 5.24
CA GLU A 592 -4.57 11.99 4.60
C GLU A 592 -4.47 10.80 3.63
N PRO A 593 -4.99 10.93 2.38
CA PRO A 593 -4.96 9.86 1.37
C PRO A 593 -3.55 9.52 0.88
N ARG A 594 -2.56 10.38 1.19
CA ARG A 594 -1.18 10.19 0.76
C ARG A 594 -0.41 9.26 1.69
N SER A 595 -0.99 8.81 2.80
CA SER A 595 -0.36 7.92 3.78
C SER A 595 -0.21 6.48 3.26
N GLU A 596 0.55 6.31 2.18
CA GLU A 596 0.88 5.03 1.55
C GLU A 596 1.56 4.05 2.53
N VAL A 597 2.35 4.54 3.49
CA VAL A 597 2.99 3.67 4.50
C VAL A 597 1.99 2.80 5.28
N LEU A 598 0.75 3.27 5.40
CA LEU A 598 -0.34 2.56 6.06
C LEU A 598 -1.08 1.60 5.10
N ASP A 599 -0.93 1.75 3.79
CA ASP A 599 -1.56 0.84 2.82
C ASP A 599 -0.75 -0.46 2.62
N PHE A 600 0.51 -0.51 3.09
CA PHE A 600 1.34 -1.70 2.97
C PHE A 600 0.92 -2.80 3.94
N VAL A 601 0.67 -3.98 3.37
CA VAL A 601 0.44 -5.19 4.13
C VAL A 601 1.78 -5.76 4.59
N MET A 602 2.00 -5.78 5.91
CA MET A 602 3.14 -6.46 6.54
C MET A 602 2.84 -7.94 6.74
N HIS A 603 3.84 -8.83 6.65
CA HIS A 603 3.61 -10.28 6.67
C HIS A 603 3.24 -10.88 8.03
N ARG A 604 3.28 -10.09 9.11
CA ARG A 604 2.96 -10.49 10.50
C ARG A 604 1.74 -9.77 11.07
N GLU A 605 1.23 -10.28 12.19
CA GLU A 605 0.19 -9.63 13.00
C GLU A 605 0.80 -9.03 14.28
N THR A 606 0.22 -7.94 14.77
CA THR A 606 0.58 -7.37 16.08
C THR A 606 -0.70 -6.99 16.80
N LEU A 607 -0.98 -7.68 17.91
CA LEU A 607 -2.19 -7.44 18.70
C LEU A 607 -1.99 -6.26 19.66
N VAL A 608 -3.06 -5.48 19.86
CA VAL A 608 -3.08 -4.42 20.86
C VAL A 608 -2.89 -5.03 22.26
N PRO A 609 -1.92 -4.57 23.08
CA PRO A 609 -1.61 -5.17 24.37
C PRO A 609 -2.59 -4.74 25.47
N CYS A 610 -3.88 -5.03 25.27
CA CYS A 610 -4.97 -4.68 26.18
C CYS A 610 -5.80 -5.92 26.59
N ARG A 611 -6.60 -5.80 27.65
CA ARG A 611 -7.65 -6.79 27.96
C ARG A 611 -8.80 -6.58 26.98
N GLU A 612 -8.98 -7.49 26.03
CA GLU A 612 -10.25 -7.58 25.31
C GLU A 612 -11.34 -8.04 26.28
N ALA A 613 -12.35 -7.19 26.52
CA ALA A 613 -13.60 -7.69 27.05
C ALA A 613 -14.24 -8.53 25.93
N VAL A 614 -14.38 -9.83 26.14
CA VAL A 614 -15.10 -10.72 25.21
C VAL A 614 -16.56 -10.26 25.17
N ALA A 615 -16.84 -9.32 24.28
CA ALA A 615 -18.18 -8.85 23.97
C ALA A 615 -18.52 -9.38 22.57
N GLY A 616 -18.96 -10.64 22.55
CA GLY A 616 -19.77 -11.22 21.48
C GLY A 616 -19.11 -11.45 20.13
N GLY A 617 -18.59 -12.66 19.92
CA GLY A 617 -18.53 -13.27 18.58
C GLY A 617 -17.17 -13.80 18.13
N VAL A 618 -16.90 -15.05 18.49
CA VAL A 618 -16.08 -16.03 17.76
C VAL A 618 -14.61 -15.64 17.48
N ARG A 619 -13.71 -16.03 18.38
CA ARG A 619 -12.55 -16.85 17.98
C ARG A 619 -12.84 -18.27 18.47
N GLY A 620 -13.05 -19.19 17.55
CA GLY A 620 -13.33 -20.59 17.87
C GLY A 620 -12.15 -21.22 18.59
N ALA A 621 -12.32 -21.48 19.88
CA ALA A 621 -11.68 -22.60 20.55
C ALA A 621 -12.84 -23.42 21.10
N TRP A 622 -12.90 -24.67 20.67
CA TRP A 622 -13.91 -25.65 21.02
C TRP A 622 -14.00 -25.77 22.55
N GLY A 623 -15.17 -25.46 23.09
CA GLY A 623 -15.57 -25.89 24.42
C GLY A 623 -16.65 -26.94 24.23
N ASP A 624 -16.30 -28.19 24.51
CA ASP A 624 -17.23 -29.13 25.14
C ASP A 624 -16.70 -29.28 26.56
N GLU A 625 -17.43 -28.75 27.52
CA GLU A 625 -18.09 -29.55 28.55
C GLU A 625 -18.86 -28.59 29.47
N ASP A 626 -20.17 -28.62 29.28
CA ASP A 626 -21.17 -28.21 30.25
C ASP A 626 -20.92 -28.90 31.60
N ASP A 627 -21.02 -28.14 32.69
CA ASP A 627 -21.93 -28.45 33.80
C ASP A 627 -21.71 -27.47 34.96
N PHE A 628 -22.58 -26.46 35.03
CA PHE A 628 -22.89 -25.77 36.28
C PHE A 628 -24.15 -26.43 36.85
N GLU A 629 -23.97 -27.36 37.80
CA GLU A 629 -25.04 -27.74 38.72
C GLU A 629 -25.28 -26.60 39.72
N ILE A 630 -26.57 -26.27 39.86
CA ILE A 630 -27.12 -25.35 40.84
C ILE A 630 -27.15 -26.03 42.22
N ALA A 631 -26.73 -25.30 43.26
CA ALA A 631 -27.26 -25.41 44.61
C ALA A 631 -27.41 -24.01 45.22
#